data_AF-H0Q4M7-F1
#
_entry.id   AF-H0Q4M7-F1
#
_cell.length_a   1.000
_cell.length_b   1.000
_cell.length_c   1.000
_cell.angle_alpha   90.00
_cell.angle_beta   90.00
_cell.angle_gamma   90.00
#
_symmetry.space_group_name_H-M   'P 1'
#
loop_
_entity.id
_entity.type
_entity.pdbx_description
1 polymer ?
#
loop_
_entity_poly.entity_id
_entity_poly.type
_entity_poly.pdbx_seq_one_letter_code
_entity_poly.pdbx_strand_id
1 'polypeptide(L)'
;MMHSVQRLATAIGILCSSGMAAPCHAEASLRNETQLQFALRSGAPCCVIDGRSEMQRKQRQLPEALVYHKGLKINPTATVVVVADSDAQALAIANTLASAHPGKAVFAVEGGVGAWEAVARALDADPPGGSASHFVIPKNTCEQGTPLQELRTSPK
;
A
#
# COMPACT_ATOMS: atom_id res chain seq x y z
N MET A 1 17.04 81.06 -17.73
CA MET A 1 17.55 80.11 -16.71
C MET A 1 16.47 79.06 -16.51
N MET A 2 16.67 77.90 -17.14
CA MET A 2 15.67 76.83 -17.31
C MET A 2 15.70 75.81 -16.16
N HIS A 3 14.57 75.11 -16.07
CA HIS A 3 14.00 74.34 -14.97
C HIS A 3 14.86 73.25 -14.32
N SER A 4 14.72 73.13 -12.99
CA SER A 4 15.15 71.98 -12.20
C SER A 4 14.09 70.88 -12.25
N VAL A 5 14.55 69.67 -12.53
CA VAL A 5 13.76 68.45 -12.74
C VAL A 5 13.68 67.69 -11.40
N GLN A 6 12.49 67.54 -10.82
CA GLN A 6 12.26 66.62 -9.70
C GLN A 6 11.55 65.38 -10.23
N ARG A 7 12.26 64.24 -10.29
CA ARG A 7 11.74 62.95 -10.76
C ARG A 7 10.84 62.33 -9.69
N LEU A 8 9.60 62.01 -10.05
CA LEU A 8 8.70 61.13 -9.30
C LEU A 8 9.18 59.68 -9.49
N ALA A 9 9.54 59.00 -8.40
CA ALA A 9 9.82 57.57 -8.41
C ALA A 9 8.56 56.80 -7.99
N THR A 10 7.91 56.16 -8.95
CA THR A 10 6.76 55.27 -8.73
C THR A 10 7.29 53.88 -8.33
N ALA A 11 7.09 53.48 -7.07
CA ALA A 11 7.39 52.12 -6.61
C ALA A 11 6.16 51.23 -6.85
N ILE A 12 6.25 50.31 -7.81
CA ILE A 12 5.25 49.27 -8.06
C ILE A 12 5.55 48.10 -7.11
N GLY A 13 4.71 47.94 -6.08
CA GLY A 13 4.76 46.78 -5.19
C GLY A 13 4.07 45.58 -5.85
N ILE A 14 4.85 44.57 -6.24
CA ILE A 14 4.34 43.28 -6.73
C ILE A 14 3.93 42.44 -5.52
N LEU A 15 2.62 42.31 -5.26
CA LEU A 15 2.08 41.31 -4.34
C LEU A 15 2.18 39.94 -5.01
N CYS A 16 3.18 39.14 -4.62
CA CYS A 16 3.22 37.72 -4.91
C CYS A 16 2.17 37.00 -4.05
N SER A 17 0.99 36.75 -4.62
CA SER A 17 -0.01 35.85 -4.03
C SER A 17 0.47 34.40 -4.15
N SER A 18 1.07 33.88 -3.08
CA SER A 18 1.39 32.47 -2.92
C SER A 18 0.09 31.65 -2.83
N GLY A 19 -0.31 31.05 -3.95
CA GLY A 19 -1.41 30.08 -3.97
C GLY A 19 -1.04 28.85 -3.15
N MET A 20 -1.79 28.59 -2.07
CA MET A 20 -1.67 27.33 -1.33
C MET A 20 -2.27 26.21 -2.17
N ALA A 21 -1.43 25.40 -2.81
CA ALA A 21 -1.85 24.13 -3.38
C ALA A 21 -2.22 23.20 -2.20
N ALA A 22 -3.51 22.93 -2.02
CA ALA A 22 -3.95 21.92 -1.06
C ALA A 22 -3.39 20.56 -1.51
N PRO A 23 -2.81 19.75 -0.60
CA PRO A 23 -2.40 18.40 -0.95
C PRO A 23 -3.63 17.60 -1.36
N CYS A 24 -3.65 17.09 -2.60
CA CYS A 24 -4.64 16.10 -3.00
C CYS A 24 -4.26 14.77 -2.33
N HIS A 25 -4.87 14.50 -1.17
CA HIS A 25 -4.74 13.19 -0.56
C HIS A 25 -5.58 12.22 -1.38
N ALA A 26 -4.96 11.11 -1.82
CA ALA A 26 -5.69 10.02 -2.44
C ALA A 26 -6.70 9.48 -1.41
N GLU A 27 -7.98 9.65 -1.74
CA GLU A 27 -9.09 9.07 -0.98
C GLU A 27 -8.94 7.54 -0.94
N ALA A 28 -9.44 6.90 0.12
CA ALA A 28 -9.40 5.44 0.16
C ALA A 28 -10.19 4.88 -1.03
N SER A 29 -9.73 3.75 -1.56
CA SER A 29 -10.35 3.15 -2.75
C SER A 29 -10.86 1.75 -2.46
N LEU A 30 -12.06 1.46 -2.93
CA LEU A 30 -12.59 0.10 -3.02
C LEU A 30 -11.87 -0.65 -4.15
N ARG A 31 -11.40 -1.87 -3.88
CA ARG A 31 -10.62 -2.69 -4.82
C ARG A 31 -11.13 -4.12 -4.83
N ASN A 32 -11.43 -4.65 -6.01
CA ASN A 32 -11.63 -6.08 -6.22
C ASN A 32 -10.32 -6.87 -6.13
N GLU A 33 -10.44 -8.20 -6.15
CA GLU A 33 -9.32 -9.14 -6.04
C GLU A 33 -8.17 -8.81 -7.00
N THR A 34 -8.46 -8.61 -8.29
CA THR A 34 -7.44 -8.35 -9.31
C THR A 34 -6.69 -7.04 -9.05
N GLN A 35 -7.43 -5.97 -8.73
CA GLN A 35 -6.83 -4.67 -8.46
C GLN A 35 -6.01 -4.68 -7.17
N LEU A 36 -6.51 -5.37 -6.14
CA LEU A 36 -5.85 -5.48 -4.85
C LEU A 36 -4.59 -6.33 -4.95
N GLN A 37 -4.63 -7.47 -5.65
CA GLN A 37 -3.45 -8.27 -5.96
C GLN A 37 -2.39 -7.44 -6.67
N PHE A 38 -2.76 -6.71 -7.73
CA PHE A 38 -1.83 -5.86 -8.45
C PHE A 38 -1.20 -4.79 -7.54
N ALA A 39 -2.01 -4.12 -6.72
CA ALA A 39 -1.56 -3.06 -5.82
C ALA A 39 -0.61 -3.56 -4.71
N LEU A 40 -0.73 -4.84 -4.32
CA LEU A 40 0.09 -5.46 -3.26
C LEU A 40 1.31 -6.23 -3.79
N ARG A 41 1.52 -6.30 -5.10
CA ARG A 41 2.71 -6.96 -5.69
C ARG A 41 4.04 -6.34 -5.26
N SER A 42 4.05 -5.03 -4.99
CA SER A 42 5.25 -4.32 -4.57
C SER A 42 5.59 -4.50 -3.09
N GLY A 43 4.69 -5.10 -2.31
CA GLY A 43 4.90 -5.38 -0.90
C GLY A 43 3.61 -5.76 -0.18
N ALA A 44 3.75 -6.66 0.80
CA ALA A 44 2.65 -7.04 1.68
C ALA A 44 2.08 -5.81 2.42
N PRO A 45 0.77 -5.82 2.73
CA PRO A 45 0.19 -4.76 3.55
C PRO A 45 0.81 -4.77 4.95
N CYS A 46 0.94 -3.60 5.56
CA CYS A 46 1.45 -3.52 6.93
C CYS A 46 0.44 -4.02 7.97
N CYS A 47 -0.85 -3.93 7.67
CA CYS A 47 -1.90 -4.49 8.50
C CYS A 47 -3.19 -4.71 7.71
N VAL A 48 -3.95 -5.70 8.17
CA VAL A 48 -5.32 -5.97 7.76
C VAL A 48 -6.23 -5.53 8.90
N ILE A 49 -7.25 -4.74 8.59
CA ILE A 49 -8.24 -4.25 9.53
C ILE A 49 -9.54 -5.02 9.31
N ASP A 50 -9.97 -5.74 10.34
CA ASP A 50 -11.21 -6.52 10.33
C ASP A 50 -12.37 -5.70 10.90
N GLY A 51 -13.14 -5.10 10.00
CA GLY A 51 -14.35 -4.33 10.27
C GLY A 51 -15.63 -5.16 10.31
N ARG A 52 -15.55 -6.50 10.16
CA ARG A 52 -16.72 -7.38 10.19
C ARG A 52 -17.35 -7.42 11.57
N SER A 53 -18.62 -7.81 11.66
CA SER A 53 -19.31 -8.05 12.92
C SER A 53 -18.66 -9.16 13.74
N GLU A 54 -18.84 -9.13 15.07
CA GLU A 54 -18.27 -10.15 15.97
C GLU A 54 -18.71 -11.57 15.59
N MET A 55 -19.97 -11.73 15.17
CA MET A 55 -20.50 -13.01 14.69
C MET A 55 -19.68 -13.53 13.50
N GLN A 56 -19.44 -12.69 12.49
CA GLN A 56 -18.69 -13.07 11.29
C GLN A 56 -17.22 -13.35 11.60
N ARG A 57 -16.60 -12.58 12.50
CA ARG A 57 -15.23 -12.84 12.97
C ARG A 57 -15.10 -14.18 13.70
N LYS A 58 -16.10 -14.56 14.51
CA LYS A 58 -16.14 -15.87 15.19
C LYS A 58 -16.33 -17.03 14.22
N GLN A 59 -17.16 -16.85 13.19
CA GLN A 59 -17.39 -17.89 12.17
C GLN A 59 -16.15 -18.12 11.31
N ARG A 60 -15.43 -17.05 10.98
CA ARG A 60 -14.26 -17.12 10.09
C ARG A 60 -13.22 -16.11 10.52
N GLN A 61 -12.22 -16.56 11.28
CA GLN A 61 -11.15 -15.70 11.76
C GLN A 61 -10.21 -15.30 10.62
N LEU A 62 -9.76 -14.05 10.64
CA LEU A 62 -8.63 -13.58 9.84
C LEU A 62 -7.40 -13.50 10.76
N PRO A 63 -6.43 -14.41 10.62
CA PRO A 63 -5.21 -14.38 11.41
C PRO A 63 -4.48 -13.04 11.24
N GLU A 64 -3.87 -12.54 12.32
CA GLU A 64 -3.10 -11.28 12.33
C GLU A 64 -3.89 -9.99 11.98
N ALA A 65 -5.21 -10.08 11.74
CA ALA A 65 -6.03 -8.90 11.47
C ALA A 65 -6.37 -8.14 12.76
N LEU A 66 -6.27 -6.81 12.70
CA LEU A 66 -6.65 -5.92 13.79
C LEU A 66 -8.15 -5.65 13.73
N VAL A 67 -8.86 -5.94 14.82
CA VAL A 67 -10.30 -5.66 14.89
C VAL A 67 -10.55 -4.15 14.87
N TYR A 68 -11.39 -3.69 13.95
CA TYR A 68 -11.77 -2.29 13.90
C TYR A 68 -12.63 -1.91 15.10
N HIS A 69 -12.28 -0.77 15.70
CA HIS A 69 -13.14 -0.03 16.60
C HIS A 69 -12.84 1.45 16.43
N LYS A 70 -13.78 2.31 16.84
CA LYS A 70 -13.53 3.76 16.84
C LYS A 70 -12.33 4.07 17.74
N GLY A 71 -11.38 4.84 17.22
CA GLY A 71 -10.15 5.18 17.94
C GLY A 71 -9.06 4.11 17.89
N LEU A 72 -9.20 3.09 17.03
CA LEU A 72 -8.09 2.18 16.72
C LEU A 72 -6.86 3.00 16.31
N LYS A 73 -5.74 2.77 17.00
CA LYS A 73 -4.47 3.45 16.73
C LYS A 73 -3.57 2.52 15.92
N ILE A 74 -3.23 2.93 14.72
CA ILE A 74 -2.24 2.25 13.87
C ILE A 74 -1.16 3.24 13.46
N ASN A 75 0.02 2.74 13.10
CA ASN A 75 1.08 3.53 12.49
C ASN A 75 1.45 2.90 11.14
N PRO A 76 0.75 3.25 10.05
CA PRO A 76 0.93 2.57 8.77
C PRO A 76 2.33 2.79 8.18
N THR A 77 3.10 1.72 8.11
CA THR A 77 4.43 1.70 7.45
C THR A 77 4.33 1.35 5.98
N ALA A 78 3.25 0.67 5.57
CA ALA A 78 2.93 0.32 4.19
C ALA A 78 1.40 0.45 3.98
N THR A 79 0.88 -0.22 2.96
CA THR A 79 -0.56 -0.27 2.65
C THR A 79 -1.37 -0.84 3.82
N VAL A 80 -2.53 -0.26 4.10
CA VAL A 80 -3.54 -0.80 5.02
C VAL A 80 -4.67 -1.41 4.20
N VAL A 81 -5.09 -2.61 4.55
CA VAL A 81 -6.22 -3.31 3.91
C VAL A 81 -7.39 -3.39 4.88
N VAL A 82 -8.60 -3.08 4.42
CA VAL A 82 -9.82 -3.09 5.24
C VAL A 82 -10.82 -4.11 4.70
N VAL A 83 -11.20 -5.07 5.54
CA VAL A 83 -12.19 -6.10 5.25
C VAL A 83 -13.42 -5.88 6.13
N ALA A 84 -14.62 -5.90 5.57
CA ALA A 84 -15.86 -5.71 6.34
C ALA A 84 -16.99 -6.59 5.80
N ASP A 85 -18.18 -6.52 6.42
CA ASP A 85 -19.34 -7.35 6.06
C ASP A 85 -20.01 -6.87 4.76
N SER A 86 -19.77 -5.61 4.37
CA SER A 86 -20.19 -5.04 3.09
C SER A 86 -19.14 -4.08 2.55
N ASP A 87 -19.14 -3.88 1.23
CA ASP A 87 -18.21 -2.96 0.55
C ASP A 87 -18.37 -1.52 1.05
N ALA A 88 -19.61 -1.09 1.29
CA ALA A 88 -19.89 0.24 1.84
C ALA A 88 -19.29 0.42 3.24
N GLN A 89 -19.39 -0.60 4.09
CA GLN A 89 -18.77 -0.57 5.42
C GLN A 89 -17.24 -0.55 5.32
N ALA A 90 -16.65 -1.39 4.45
CA ALA A 90 -15.21 -1.43 4.23
C ALA A 90 -14.69 -0.07 3.77
N LEU A 91 -15.37 0.56 2.80
CA LEU A 91 -14.99 1.87 2.29
C LEU A 91 -15.14 2.98 3.34
N ALA A 92 -16.20 2.97 4.15
CA ALA A 92 -16.39 3.94 5.23
C ALA A 92 -15.28 3.86 6.29
N ILE A 93 -14.88 2.65 6.68
CA ILE A 93 -13.76 2.43 7.60
C ILE A 93 -12.45 2.89 6.94
N ALA A 94 -12.22 2.52 5.68
CA ALA A 94 -11.03 2.89 4.94
C ALA A 94 -10.88 4.43 4.81
N ASN A 95 -11.97 5.15 4.53
CA ASN A 95 -11.98 6.61 4.47
C ASN A 95 -11.69 7.24 5.83
N THR A 96 -12.19 6.65 6.91
CA THR A 96 -11.86 7.10 8.28
C THR A 96 -10.36 6.97 8.56
N LEU A 97 -9.76 5.84 8.19
CA LEU A 97 -8.33 5.60 8.38
C LEU A 97 -7.47 6.47 7.45
N ALA A 98 -7.85 6.66 6.19
CA ALA A 98 -7.15 7.52 5.25
C ALA A 98 -7.15 8.98 5.72
N SER A 99 -8.27 9.46 6.27
CA SER A 99 -8.36 10.79 6.87
C SER A 99 -7.46 10.96 8.10
N ALA A 100 -7.32 9.90 8.91
CA ALA A 100 -6.44 9.89 10.08
C ALA A 100 -4.94 9.74 9.72
N HIS A 101 -4.63 9.20 8.54
CA HIS A 101 -3.27 8.94 8.07
C HIS A 101 -3.05 9.50 6.65
N PRO A 102 -3.01 10.83 6.48
CA PRO A 102 -2.88 11.43 5.16
C PRO A 102 -1.60 10.99 4.43
N GLY A 103 -1.73 10.63 3.15
CA GLY A 103 -0.61 10.17 2.32
C GLY A 103 -0.26 8.68 2.48
N LYS A 104 -1.00 7.92 3.29
CA LYS A 104 -0.88 6.46 3.37
C LYS A 104 -1.90 5.79 2.46
N ALA A 105 -1.50 4.69 1.83
CA ALA A 105 -2.42 3.89 1.02
C ALA A 105 -3.36 3.08 1.92
N VAL A 106 -4.66 3.26 1.74
CA VAL A 106 -5.70 2.50 2.44
C VAL A 106 -6.68 1.95 1.40
N PHE A 107 -6.84 0.63 1.37
CA PHE A 107 -7.72 -0.05 0.42
C PHE A 107 -8.85 -0.77 1.15
N ALA A 108 -10.07 -0.57 0.69
CA ALA A 108 -11.21 -1.37 1.07
C ALA A 108 -11.33 -2.58 0.13
N VAL A 109 -11.58 -3.76 0.68
CA VAL A 109 -11.73 -4.98 -0.10
C VAL A 109 -13.18 -5.14 -0.57
N GLU A 110 -13.38 -5.11 -1.88
CA GLU A 110 -14.64 -5.48 -2.52
C GLU A 110 -14.86 -6.99 -2.39
N GLY A 111 -16.05 -7.42 -1.98
CA GLY A 111 -16.36 -8.84 -1.76
C GLY A 111 -15.89 -9.40 -0.41
N GLY A 112 -15.36 -8.54 0.47
CA GLY A 112 -15.10 -8.85 1.87
C GLY A 112 -14.07 -9.98 2.10
N VAL A 113 -14.36 -10.85 3.07
CA VAL A 113 -13.40 -11.85 3.56
C VAL A 113 -12.93 -12.83 2.49
N GLY A 114 -13.85 -13.32 1.66
CA GLY A 114 -13.54 -14.32 0.63
C GLY A 114 -12.56 -13.79 -0.41
N ALA A 115 -12.79 -12.54 -0.84
CA ALA A 115 -11.90 -11.84 -1.74
C ALA A 115 -10.53 -11.60 -1.11
N TRP A 116 -10.50 -11.15 0.15
CA TRP A 116 -9.25 -10.95 0.86
C TRP A 116 -8.40 -12.22 0.96
N GLU A 117 -8.99 -13.37 1.32
CA GLU A 117 -8.22 -14.60 1.42
C GLU A 117 -7.80 -15.14 0.04
N ALA A 118 -8.57 -14.88 -1.02
CA ALA A 118 -8.13 -15.19 -2.38
C ALA A 118 -6.88 -14.38 -2.75
N VAL A 119 -6.86 -13.09 -2.41
CA VAL A 119 -5.68 -12.23 -2.56
C VAL A 119 -4.52 -12.71 -1.69
N ALA A 120 -4.74 -12.96 -0.41
CA ALA A 120 -3.70 -13.41 0.52
C ALA A 120 -3.04 -14.71 0.03
N ARG A 121 -3.84 -15.71 -0.35
CA ARG A 121 -3.31 -16.96 -0.94
C ARG A 121 -2.51 -16.72 -2.22
N ALA A 122 -2.92 -15.77 -3.06
CA ALA A 122 -2.21 -15.45 -4.29
C ALA A 122 -0.89 -14.71 -4.02
N LEU A 123 -0.82 -13.91 -2.95
CA LEU A 123 0.41 -13.23 -2.52
C LEU A 123 1.41 -14.19 -1.85
N ASP A 124 0.90 -15.20 -1.16
CA ASP A 124 1.71 -16.25 -0.52
C ASP A 124 2.18 -17.33 -1.50
N ALA A 125 1.57 -17.41 -2.69
CA ALA A 125 1.96 -18.38 -3.71
C ALA A 125 3.35 -18.04 -4.28
N ASP A 126 4.26 -19.01 -4.26
CA ASP A 126 5.55 -18.87 -4.93
C ASP A 126 5.35 -18.55 -6.42
N PRO A 127 6.13 -17.59 -6.98
CA PRO A 127 6.08 -17.33 -8.40
C PRO A 127 6.47 -18.59 -9.19
N PRO A 128 5.91 -18.82 -10.39
CA PRO A 128 6.35 -19.90 -11.25
C PRO A 128 7.85 -19.73 -11.55
N GLY A 129 8.66 -20.65 -11.04
CA GLY A 129 10.14 -20.55 -11.02
C GLY A 129 10.76 -20.58 -9.62
N GLY A 130 9.96 -20.54 -8.56
CA GLY A 130 10.41 -20.54 -7.18
C GLY A 130 10.92 -19.17 -6.73
N SER A 131 10.70 -18.84 -5.46
CA SER A 131 11.32 -17.67 -4.84
C SER A 131 12.84 -17.92 -4.71
N ALA A 132 13.68 -17.01 -5.20
CA ALA A 132 15.14 -17.08 -5.08
C ALA A 132 15.67 -16.86 -3.64
N SER A 133 14.84 -17.18 -2.65
CA SER A 133 15.16 -17.10 -1.23
C SER A 133 15.67 -18.47 -0.82
N HIS A 134 16.94 -18.55 -0.42
CA HIS A 134 17.64 -19.76 0.04
C HIS A 134 18.37 -20.59 -1.02
N PHE A 135 19.18 -19.95 -1.88
CA PHE A 135 20.39 -20.62 -2.36
C PHE A 135 21.47 -20.57 -1.26
N VAL A 136 21.45 -21.56 -0.37
CA VAL A 136 22.53 -21.76 0.60
C VAL A 136 23.68 -22.42 -0.14
N ILE A 137 24.74 -21.66 -0.44
CA ILE A 137 26.02 -22.21 -0.88
C ILE A 137 26.61 -22.98 0.32
N PRO A 138 26.71 -24.32 0.29
CA PRO A 138 27.28 -25.09 1.39
C PRO A 138 28.73 -24.63 1.66
N LYS A 139 29.20 -24.75 2.90
CA LYS A 139 30.58 -24.38 3.30
C LYS A 139 31.67 -25.07 2.47
N ASN A 140 31.31 -26.11 1.73
CA ASN A 140 32.17 -27.03 1.00
C ASN A 140 32.35 -26.60 -0.47
N THR A 141 31.80 -25.46 -0.90
CA THR A 141 31.80 -25.04 -2.32
C THR A 141 33.19 -24.64 -2.83
N CYS A 142 34.18 -24.52 -1.93
CA CYS A 142 35.59 -24.34 -2.29
C CYS A 142 36.36 -25.66 -2.47
N GLU A 143 35.73 -26.82 -2.20
CA GLU A 143 36.31 -28.12 -2.51
C GLU A 143 36.20 -28.35 -4.03
N GLN A 144 37.34 -28.54 -4.69
CA GLN A 144 37.36 -28.87 -6.12
C GLN A 144 36.74 -30.27 -6.31
N GLY A 145 35.60 -30.34 -6.99
CA GLY A 145 34.88 -31.57 -7.25
C GLY A 145 33.86 -31.40 -8.37
N THR A 146 33.26 -32.50 -8.80
CA THR A 146 32.24 -32.50 -9.85
C THR A 146 31.03 -31.67 -9.40
N PRO A 147 30.53 -30.73 -10.23
CA PRO A 147 29.40 -29.88 -9.84
C PRO A 147 28.17 -30.72 -9.48
N LEU A 148 27.49 -30.32 -8.40
CA LEU A 148 26.25 -30.96 -7.93
C LEU A 148 25.12 -30.92 -8.96
N GLN A 149 25.17 -29.95 -9.89
CA GLN A 149 24.17 -29.82 -10.94
C GLN A 149 24.80 -29.23 -12.20
N GLU A 150 24.78 -30.00 -13.29
CA GLU A 150 25.09 -29.52 -14.62
C GLU A 150 23.78 -29.10 -15.30
N LEU A 151 23.60 -27.79 -15.49
CA LEU A 151 22.47 -27.26 -16.26
C LEU A 151 22.71 -27.56 -17.74
N ARG A 152 21.97 -28.52 -18.29
CA ARG A 152 21.95 -28.75 -19.74
C ARG A 152 21.13 -27.65 -20.42
N THR A 153 21.81 -26.68 -21.01
CA THR A 153 21.19 -25.81 -22.01
C THR A 153 21.16 -26.57 -23.33
N SER A 154 19.97 -26.96 -23.79
CA SER A 154 19.79 -27.49 -25.14
C SER A 154 20.26 -26.46 -26.17
N PRO A 155 21.07 -26.83 -27.17
CA PRO A 155 21.38 -25.94 -28.29
C PRO A 155 20.12 -25.61 -29.09
N LYS A 156 20.07 -24.39 -29.61
CA LYS A 156 18.99 -23.86 -30.46
C LYS A 156 19.05 -24.44 -31.87
#